data_AF-A0A8T7C3P0-F1
#
_entry.id   AF-A0A8T7C3P0-F1
#
_cell.length_a   1.000
_cell.length_b   1.000
_cell.length_c   1.000
_cell.angle_alpha   90.00
_cell.angle_beta   90.00
_cell.angle_gamma   90.00
#
_symmetry.space_group_name_H-M   'P 1'
#
loop_
_entity.id
_entity.type
_entity.pdbx_description
1 polymer ?
#
loop_
_entity_poly.entity_id
_entity_poly.type
_entity_poly.pdbx_seq_one_letter_code
_entity_poly.pdbx_strand_id
1 'polypeptide(L)'
;MTEPALSGAAAGFAAEKWRTRINEALNRRLPEDSRSASQLQNAMRYAVLGNGKRVRPLLVYTVGQALGTPAERLDGPAIAVECIHSYSLVHDDLPAMDDDDLRRG
;
A
#
# COMPACT_ATOMS: atom_id res chain seq x y z
N MET A 1 20.65 -26.56 11.86
CA MET A 1 20.48 -25.87 10.57
C MET A 1 20.27 -24.40 10.87
N THR A 2 21.31 -23.59 10.72
CA THR A 2 21.26 -22.14 10.95
C THR A 2 20.64 -21.49 9.71
N GLU A 3 19.43 -20.94 9.83
CA GLU A 3 18.91 -20.00 8.82
C GLU A 3 19.88 -18.81 8.74
N PRO A 4 20.32 -18.41 7.54
CA PRO A 4 21.09 -17.18 7.42
C PRO A 4 20.17 -16.01 7.74
N ALA A 5 20.45 -15.29 8.82
CA ALA A 5 19.82 -14.02 9.08
C ALA A 5 19.96 -13.14 7.83
N LEU A 6 18.83 -12.73 7.25
CA LEU A 6 18.81 -11.79 6.13
C LEU A 6 19.61 -10.55 6.52
N SER A 7 20.75 -10.33 5.86
CA SER A 7 21.51 -9.07 5.97
C SER A 7 20.57 -7.88 5.76
N GLY A 8 20.78 -6.78 6.48
CA GLY A 8 19.93 -5.58 6.38
C GLY A 8 19.79 -5.04 4.95
N ALA A 9 20.80 -5.24 4.10
CA ALA A 9 20.74 -4.91 2.68
C ALA A 9 19.76 -5.80 1.88
N ALA A 10 19.70 -7.10 2.20
CA ALA A 10 18.76 -8.04 1.57
C ALA A 10 17.31 -7.75 1.98
N ALA A 11 17.10 -7.38 3.25
CA ALA A 11 15.79 -6.93 3.74
C ALA A 11 15.34 -5.63 3.04
N GLY A 12 16.27 -4.66 2.86
CA GLY A 12 15.99 -3.42 2.13
C GLY A 12 15.60 -3.66 0.67
N PHE A 13 16.32 -4.54 -0.03
CA PHE A 13 16.01 -4.90 -1.42
C PHE A 13 14.65 -5.62 -1.55
N ALA A 14 14.32 -6.53 -0.62
CA ALA A 14 13.04 -7.21 -0.60
C ALA A 14 11.87 -6.25 -0.33
N ALA A 15 12.04 -5.28 0.58
CA ALA A 15 11.05 -4.26 0.87
C ALA A 15 10.79 -3.36 -0.36
N GLU A 16 11.83 -2.96 -1.09
CA GLU A 16 11.67 -2.17 -2.31
C GLU A 16 10.88 -2.92 -3.37
N LYS A 17 11.25 -4.19 -3.62
CA LYS A 17 10.55 -5.06 -4.57
C LYS A 17 9.05 -5.11 -4.30
N TRP A 18 8.67 -5.34 -3.04
CA TRP A 18 7.25 -5.42 -2.68
C TRP A 18 6.56 -4.07 -2.72
N ARG A 19 7.27 -2.99 -2.40
CA ARG A 19 6.75 -1.62 -2.51
C ARG A 19 6.46 -1.24 -3.97
N THR A 20 7.36 -1.56 -4.90
CA THR A 20 7.11 -1.36 -6.34
C THR A 20 5.89 -2.16 -6.79
N ARG A 21 5.83 -3.44 -6.44
CA ARG A 21 4.71 -4.31 -6.83
C ARG A 21 3.36 -3.80 -6.34
N ILE A 22 3.24 -3.41 -5.06
CA ILE A 22 1.96 -2.94 -4.53
C ILE A 22 1.55 -1.61 -5.17
N ASN A 23 2.49 -0.69 -5.40
CA ASN A 23 2.17 0.59 -6.04
C ASN A 23 1.63 0.37 -7.46
N GLU A 24 2.23 -0.55 -8.22
CA GLU A 24 1.71 -0.93 -9.54
C GLU A 24 0.34 -1.63 -9.46
N ALA A 25 0.15 -2.56 -8.51
CA ALA A 25 -1.10 -3.27 -8.34
C ALA A 25 -2.25 -2.33 -7.96
N LEU A 26 -2.01 -1.40 -7.02
CA LEU A 26 -2.96 -0.34 -6.65
C LEU A 26 -3.27 0.55 -7.85
N ASN A 27 -2.26 1.00 -8.59
CA ASN A 27 -2.44 1.87 -9.74
C ASN A 27 -3.32 1.22 -10.83
N ARG A 28 -3.13 -0.09 -11.08
CA ARG A 28 -3.96 -0.87 -12.02
C ARG A 28 -5.37 -1.14 -11.50
N ARG A 29 -5.56 -1.25 -10.17
CA ARG A 29 -6.84 -1.65 -9.58
C ARG A 29 -7.80 -0.49 -9.36
N LEU A 30 -7.25 0.69 -9.06
CA LEU A 30 -8.01 1.91 -8.87
C LEU A 30 -8.58 2.40 -10.22
N PRO A 31 -9.73 3.09 -10.20
CA PRO A 31 -10.31 3.69 -11.41
C PRO A 31 -9.28 4.53 -12.16
N GLU A 32 -9.33 4.52 -13.49
CA GLU A 32 -8.37 5.24 -14.32
C GLU A 32 -8.45 6.75 -14.10
N ASP A 33 -7.27 7.39 -14.12
CA ASP A 33 -7.18 8.84 -14.20
C ASP A 33 -7.46 9.26 -15.65
N SER A 34 -8.64 9.83 -15.86
CA SER A 34 -9.10 10.30 -17.17
C SER A 34 -9.68 11.70 -17.02
N ARG A 35 -9.77 12.46 -18.11
CA ARG A 35 -10.46 13.76 -18.09
C ARG A 35 -11.93 13.67 -17.64
N SER A 36 -12.52 12.48 -17.72
CA SER A 36 -13.87 12.16 -17.25
C SER A 36 -13.92 11.55 -15.86
N ALA A 37 -12.78 11.41 -15.17
CA ALA A 37 -12.75 10.83 -13.83
C ALA A 37 -13.55 11.72 -12.86
N SER A 38 -14.39 11.09 -12.05
CA SER A 38 -15.19 11.83 -11.07
C SER A 38 -14.29 12.38 -9.96
N GLN A 39 -14.75 13.45 -9.28
CA GLN A 39 -14.05 14.00 -8.12
C GLN A 39 -13.73 12.94 -7.07
N LEU A 40 -14.64 11.98 -6.88
CA LEU A 40 -14.44 10.84 -5.98
C LEU A 40 -13.27 9.94 -6.43
N GLN A 41 -13.17 9.62 -7.73
CA GLN A 41 -12.09 8.79 -8.25
C GLN A 41 -10.73 9.47 -8.05
N ASN A 42 -10.64 10.77 -8.32
CA ASN A 42 -9.42 11.54 -8.10
C ASN A 42 -9.03 11.58 -6.62
N ALA A 43 -10.00 11.78 -5.71
CA ALA A 43 -9.78 11.75 -4.27
C ALA A 43 -9.28 10.38 -3.78
N MET A 44 -9.88 9.29 -4.26
CA MET A 44 -9.44 7.93 -3.94
C MET A 44 -8.00 7.67 -4.40
N ARG A 45 -7.66 8.06 -5.63
CA ARG A 45 -6.30 7.89 -6.17
C ARG A 45 -5.29 8.72 -5.39
N TYR A 46 -5.63 9.97 -5.06
CA TYR A 46 -4.79 10.83 -4.24
C TYR A 46 -4.49 10.20 -2.87
N ALA A 47 -5.53 9.79 -2.14
CA ALA A 47 -5.39 9.20 -0.81
C ALA A 47 -4.57 7.90 -0.81
N VAL A 48 -4.81 7.03 -1.79
CA VAL A 48 -4.20 5.70 -1.83
C VAL A 48 -2.80 5.71 -2.47
N LEU A 49 -2.60 6.41 -3.59
CA LEU A 49 -1.34 6.41 -4.34
C LEU A 49 -0.32 7.45 -3.84
N GLY A 50 -0.71 8.32 -2.91
CA GLY A 50 0.20 9.25 -2.23
C GLY A 50 1.40 8.56 -1.57
N ASN A 51 2.42 9.34 -1.21
CA ASN A 51 3.66 8.82 -0.64
C ASN A 51 3.38 8.08 0.68
N GLY A 52 3.80 6.83 0.81
CA GLY A 52 3.57 6.01 1.99
C GLY A 52 4.56 4.85 2.12
N LYS A 53 4.83 4.44 3.36
CA LYS A 53 5.78 3.35 3.65
C LYS A 53 5.30 1.96 3.21
N ARG A 54 3.99 1.80 2.93
CA ARG A 54 3.33 0.55 2.53
C ARG A 54 3.57 -0.63 3.49
N VAL A 55 3.74 -0.36 4.78
CA VAL A 55 4.11 -1.38 5.78
C VAL A 55 3.13 -2.56 5.78
N ARG A 56 1.82 -2.30 5.71
CA ARG A 56 0.77 -3.33 5.76
C ARG A 56 0.84 -4.28 4.54
N PRO A 57 0.86 -3.79 3.28
CA PRO A 57 1.12 -4.63 2.11
C PRO A 57 2.42 -5.43 2.18
N LEU A 58 3.51 -4.80 2.62
CA LEU A 58 4.81 -5.48 2.74
C LEU A 58 4.70 -6.70 3.66
N LEU A 59 3.99 -6.60 4.79
CA LEU A 59 3.74 -7.75 5.67
C LEU A 59 2.97 -8.87 4.96
N VAL A 60 1.96 -8.53 4.15
CA VAL A 60 1.22 -9.53 3.36
C VAL A 60 2.15 -10.27 2.39
N TYR A 61 2.98 -9.54 1.65
CA TYR A 61 3.91 -10.17 0.70
C TYR A 61 5.00 -10.98 1.39
N THR A 62 5.60 -10.46 2.46
CA THR A 62 6.68 -11.15 3.19
C THR A 62 6.17 -12.43 3.84
N VAL A 63 5.00 -12.41 4.49
CA VAL A 63 4.41 -13.61 5.09
C VAL A 63 4.00 -14.60 4.01
N GLY A 64 3.33 -14.15 2.95
CA GLY A 64 2.95 -15.02 1.84
C GLY A 64 4.16 -15.67 1.17
N GLN A 65 5.25 -14.93 0.99
CA GLN A 65 6.52 -15.45 0.48
C GLN A 65 7.11 -16.53 1.42
N ALA A 66 7.14 -16.27 2.73
CA ALA A 66 7.63 -17.24 3.72
C ALA A 66 6.81 -18.54 3.73
N LEU A 67 5.53 -18.45 3.39
CA LEU A 67 4.62 -19.59 3.25
C LEU A 67 4.59 -20.20 1.83
N GLY A 68 5.44 -19.73 0.91
CA GLY A 68 5.51 -20.26 -0.47
C GLY A 68 4.31 -19.90 -1.35
N THR A 69 3.54 -18.86 -1.00
CA THR A 69 2.40 -18.39 -1.80
C THR A 69 2.85 -17.54 -2.99
N PRO A 70 2.35 -17.79 -4.22
CA PRO A 70 2.63 -16.94 -5.37
C PRO A 70 2.21 -15.48 -5.15
N ALA A 71 3.05 -14.53 -5.58
CA ALA A 71 2.84 -13.11 -5.34
C ALA A 71 1.52 -12.58 -5.95
N GLU A 72 1.07 -13.17 -7.06
CA GLU A 72 -0.17 -12.82 -7.77
C GLU A 72 -1.40 -13.06 -6.89
N ARG A 73 -1.34 -14.07 -6.01
CA ARG A 73 -2.42 -14.36 -5.06
C ARG A 73 -2.41 -13.41 -3.86
N LEU A 74 -1.32 -12.68 -3.65
CA LEU A 74 -1.14 -11.75 -2.53
C LEU A 74 -1.55 -10.32 -2.89
N ASP A 75 -1.64 -9.98 -4.18
CA ASP A 75 -2.02 -8.64 -4.64
C ASP A 75 -3.41 -8.22 -4.13
N GLY A 76 -4.40 -9.11 -4.20
CA GLY A 76 -5.76 -8.83 -3.71
C GLY A 76 -5.80 -8.46 -2.22
N PRO A 77 -5.31 -9.33 -1.31
CA PRO A 77 -5.23 -9.02 0.11
C PRO A 77 -4.37 -7.79 0.42
N ALA A 78 -3.22 -7.62 -0.24
CA ALA A 78 -2.34 -6.47 -0.05
C ALA A 78 -3.02 -5.15 -0.45
N ILE A 79 -3.75 -5.13 -1.57
CA ILE A 79 -4.55 -3.98 -1.98
C ILE A 79 -5.66 -3.70 -0.96
N ALA A 80 -6.39 -4.73 -0.54
CA ALA A 80 -7.51 -4.57 0.39
C ALA A 80 -7.08 -3.91 1.71
N VAL A 81 -5.98 -4.38 2.32
CA VAL A 81 -5.50 -3.82 3.59
C VAL A 81 -5.00 -2.37 3.44
N GLU A 82 -4.41 -2.01 2.30
CA GLU A 82 -3.95 -0.64 2.06
C GLU A 82 -5.11 0.31 1.77
N CYS A 83 -6.17 -0.17 1.09
CA CYS A 83 -7.39 0.61 0.87
C CYS A 83 -8.08 0.93 2.21
N ILE A 84 -8.22 -0.06 3.10
CA ILE A 84 -8.78 0.17 4.44
C ILE A 84 -7.91 1.11 5.26
N HIS A 85 -6.58 0.96 5.19
CA HIS A 85 -5.66 1.89 5.86
C HIS A 85 -5.78 3.32 5.34
N SER A 86 -5.86 3.50 4.02
CA SER A 86 -5.97 4.83 3.40
C SER A 86 -7.33 5.46 3.74
N TYR A 87 -8.40 4.66 3.75
CA TYR A 87 -9.72 5.08 4.20
C TYR A 87 -9.69 5.60 5.65
N SER A 88 -9.06 4.87 6.57
CA SER A 88 -9.02 5.28 7.97
C SER A 88 -8.32 6.63 8.10
N LEU A 89 -7.16 6.83 7.46
CA LEU A 89 -6.43 8.09 7.51
C LEU A 89 -7.24 9.28 7.00
N VAL A 90 -7.92 9.13 5.86
CA VAL A 90 -8.76 10.20 5.30
C VAL A 90 -9.87 10.58 6.27
N HIS A 91 -10.43 9.61 6.97
CA HIS A 91 -11.48 9.84 7.95
C HIS A 91 -10.93 10.48 9.23
N ASP A 92 -9.81 9.96 9.75
CA ASP A 92 -9.11 10.53 10.92
C ASP A 92 -8.77 12.01 10.69
N ASP A 93 -8.42 12.40 9.46
CA ASP A 93 -8.09 13.79 9.06
C ASP A 93 -9.28 14.77 9.01
N LEU A 94 -10.53 14.32 9.15
CA LEU A 94 -11.69 15.20 9.02
C LEU A 94 -11.80 16.18 10.20
N PRO A 95 -12.43 17.37 10.01
CA PRO A 95 -12.65 18.34 11.09
C PRO A 95 -13.46 17.83 12.28
N ALA A 96 -14.20 16.75 12.08
CA ALA A 96 -14.97 16.08 13.12
C ALA A 96 -14.17 15.04 13.91
N MET A 97 -12.92 14.76 13.51
CA MET A 97 -11.98 13.85 14.16
C MET A 97 -10.74 14.61 14.61
N ASP A 98 -9.60 14.45 13.92
CA ASP A 98 -8.34 15.06 14.35
C ASP A 98 -8.17 16.51 13.86
N ASP A 99 -8.97 16.94 12.86
CA ASP A 99 -8.87 18.28 12.25
C ASP A 99 -7.46 18.59 11.74
N ASP A 100 -6.82 17.58 11.13
CA ASP A 100 -5.45 17.65 10.61
C ASP A 100 -5.45 18.35 9.22
N ASP A 101 -4.93 19.58 9.16
CA ASP A 101 -4.79 20.35 7.90
C ASP A 101 -3.78 19.72 6.91
N LEU A 102 -2.78 18.98 7.40
CA LEU A 102 -1.68 18.43 6.59
C LEU A 102 -1.40 16.98 6.97
N ARG A 103 -1.37 16.11 5.96
CA ARG A 103 -0.99 14.70 6.12
C ARG A 103 0.27 14.39 5.33
N ARG A 104 1.36 14.11 6.07
CA ARG A 104 2.71 13.75 5.57
C ARG A 104 3.52 14.91 4.95
N GLY A 105 3.24 16.15 5.36
CA GLY A 105 3.99 17.36 4.99
C GLY A 105 3.32 18.11 3.84
#